data_AF-A0A7X5SCE7-F1
#
_entry.id   AF-A0A7X5SCE7-F1
#
_cell.length_a   1.000
_cell.length_b   1.000
_cell.length_c   1.000
_cell.angle_alpha   90.00
_cell.angle_beta   90.00
_cell.angle_gamma   90.00
#
_symmetry.space_group_name_H-M   'P 1'
#
loop_
_entity.id
_entity.type
_entity.pdbx_description
1 polymer ?
#
loop_
_entity_poly.entity_id
_entity_poly.type
_entity_poly.pdbx_seq_one_letter_code
_entity_poly.pdbx_strand_id
1 'polypeptide(L)'
;VESRGGVYDQTVFFGLQSILKEAINRPVTHADIDDAKALLAAHGEPFNEAGWRDIVDRLGGQLPIRIRAVPEGAVVPTHNVLMTIESTDAKAFWVPSYLET
;
A
#
# COMPACT_ATOMS: atom_id res chain seq x y z
N VAL A 1 6.88 -3.21 7.78
CA VAL A 1 6.41 -2.47 8.97
C VAL A 1 6.84 -3.22 10.22
N GLU A 2 7.42 -2.49 11.17
CA GLU A 2 7.80 -2.97 12.50
C GLU A 2 7.54 -1.86 13.53
N SER A 3 7.38 -2.22 14.81
CA SER A 3 7.45 -1.26 15.90
C SER A 3 8.90 -1.14 16.38
N ARG A 4 9.46 0.08 16.37
CA ARG A 4 10.81 0.37 16.87
C ARG A 4 10.88 0.57 18.40
N GLY A 5 9.78 0.31 19.11
CA GLY A 5 9.69 0.44 20.57
C GLY A 5 9.40 1.85 21.07
N GLY A 6 9.61 2.05 22.37
CA GLY A 6 9.28 3.28 23.11
C GLY A 6 8.94 2.94 24.57
N VAL A 7 7.81 3.45 25.05
CA VAL A 7 7.29 3.14 26.40
C VAL A 7 6.93 1.66 26.57
N TYR A 8 6.49 1.01 25.48
CA TYR A 8 6.07 -0.40 25.48
C TYR A 8 7.05 -1.25 24.67
N ASP A 9 7.35 -2.44 25.17
CA ASP A 9 8.26 -3.43 24.58
C ASP A 9 7.57 -4.44 23.66
N GLN A 10 6.24 -4.34 23.53
CA GLN A 10 5.41 -5.19 22.68
C GLN A 10 4.23 -4.41 22.09
N THR A 11 3.68 -4.94 21.01
CA THR A 11 2.53 -4.37 20.30
C THR A 11 1.53 -5.46 19.93
N VAL A 12 0.24 -5.12 19.95
CA VAL A 12 -0.81 -5.98 19.37
C VAL A 12 -0.96 -5.60 17.91
N PHE A 13 -0.74 -6.56 17.00
CA PHE A 13 -0.97 -6.33 15.58
C PHE A 13 -2.47 -6.44 15.26
N PHE A 14 -3.09 -5.38 14.79
CA PHE A 14 -4.54 -5.34 14.49
C PHE A 14 -4.87 -4.25 13.47
N GLY A 15 -5.94 -4.43 12.69
CA GLY A 15 -6.51 -3.41 11.80
C GLY A 15 -6.14 -3.51 10.32
N LEU A 16 -5.21 -4.38 9.94
CA LEU A 16 -4.79 -4.59 8.55
C LEU A 16 -5.98 -4.97 7.66
N GLN A 17 -6.85 -5.88 8.11
CA GLN A 17 -8.01 -6.36 7.35
C GLN A 17 -8.99 -5.25 6.98
N SER A 18 -9.13 -4.20 7.80
CA SER A 18 -9.98 -3.04 7.48
C SER A 18 -9.40 -2.29 6.29
N ILE A 19 -8.10 -1.96 6.37
CA ILE A 19 -7.37 -1.26 5.30
C ILE A 19 -7.41 -2.06 4.00
N LEU A 20 -7.22 -3.39 4.07
CA LEU A 20 -7.26 -4.26 2.90
C LEU A 20 -8.62 -4.20 2.19
N LYS A 21 -9.73 -4.23 2.95
CA LYS A 21 -11.09 -4.24 2.38
C LYS A 21 -11.50 -2.88 1.84
N GLU A 22 -11.13 -1.80 2.54
CA GLU A 22 -11.59 -0.45 2.24
C GLU A 22 -10.74 0.24 1.17
N ALA A 23 -9.42 0.11 1.24
CA ALA A 23 -8.49 0.87 0.40
C ALA A 23 -7.82 0.01 -0.68
N ILE A 24 -7.37 -1.20 -0.34
CA ILE A 24 -6.54 -2.02 -1.26
C ILE A 24 -7.37 -2.83 -2.25
N ASN A 25 -8.52 -3.36 -1.82
CA ASN A 25 -9.34 -4.24 -2.65
C ASN A 25 -10.24 -3.46 -3.65
N ARG A 26 -10.18 -2.12 -3.65
CA ARG A 26 -10.88 -1.28 -4.62
C ARG A 26 -9.99 -1.10 -5.87
N PRO A 27 -10.43 -1.53 -7.07
CA PRO A 27 -9.66 -1.30 -8.29
C PRO A 27 -9.50 0.19 -8.57
N VAL A 28 -8.30 0.59 -8.99
CA VAL A 28 -8.03 1.95 -9.48
C VAL A 28 -8.69 2.13 -10.84
N THR A 29 -9.26 3.31 -11.09
CA THR A 29 -9.90 3.65 -12.35
C THR A 29 -9.16 4.80 -13.05
N HIS A 30 -9.42 5.00 -14.35
CA HIS A 30 -8.88 6.17 -15.04
C HIS A 30 -9.36 7.50 -14.43
N ALA A 31 -10.58 7.54 -13.89
CA ALA A 31 -11.08 8.74 -13.21
C ALA A 31 -10.26 9.06 -11.94
N ASP A 32 -9.92 8.03 -11.14
CA ASP A 32 -9.03 8.23 -9.98
C ASP A 32 -7.66 8.80 -10.42
N ILE A 33 -7.13 8.36 -11.58
CA ILE A 33 -5.86 8.83 -12.13
C ILE A 33 -5.96 10.28 -12.61
N ASP A 34 -7.05 10.64 -13.28
CA ASP A 34 -7.29 11.99 -13.79
C ASP A 34 -7.41 12.99 -12.61
N ASP A 35 -8.15 12.62 -11.57
CA ASP A 35 -8.30 13.41 -10.34
C ASP A 35 -6.96 13.55 -9.61
N ALA A 36 -6.21 12.46 -9.43
CA ALA A 36 -4.90 12.48 -8.78
C ALA A 36 -3.89 13.33 -9.55
N LYS A 37 -3.88 13.25 -10.88
CA LYS A 37 -3.01 14.08 -11.74
C LYS A 37 -3.30 15.56 -11.54
N ALA A 38 -4.58 15.96 -11.55
CA ALA A 38 -4.98 17.34 -11.35
C ALA A 38 -4.57 17.84 -9.95
N LEU A 39 -4.80 17.03 -8.92
CA LEU A 39 -4.45 17.35 -7.54
C LEU A 39 -2.93 17.50 -7.36
N LEU A 40 -2.14 16.51 -7.80
CA LEU A 40 -0.68 16.52 -7.61
C LEU A 40 0.00 17.62 -8.43
N ALA A 41 -0.48 17.88 -9.66
CA ALA A 41 0.03 18.98 -10.47
C ALA A 41 -0.17 20.35 -9.79
N ALA A 42 -1.31 20.56 -9.11
CA ALA A 42 -1.55 21.79 -8.36
C ALA A 42 -0.59 21.98 -7.16
N HIS A 43 -0.01 20.88 -6.65
CA HIS A 43 0.97 20.90 -5.56
C HIS A 43 2.43 20.83 -6.06
N GLY A 44 2.65 20.76 -7.38
CA GLY A 44 4.00 20.65 -7.96
C GLY A 44 4.67 19.28 -7.74
N GLU A 45 3.89 18.25 -7.41
CA GLU A 45 4.39 16.90 -7.14
C GLU A 45 4.45 16.06 -8.43
N PRO A 46 5.51 15.26 -8.65
CA PRO A 46 5.58 14.35 -9.78
C PRO A 46 4.54 13.22 -9.65
N PHE A 47 3.95 12.83 -10.78
CA PHE A 47 2.96 11.76 -10.83
C PHE A 47 3.24 10.79 -11.98
N ASN A 48 3.39 9.50 -11.66
CA ASN A 48 3.60 8.44 -12.65
C ASN A 48 2.28 8.02 -13.32
N GLU A 49 1.68 8.94 -14.07
CA GLU A 49 0.43 8.70 -14.78
C GLU A 49 0.50 7.47 -15.69
N ALA A 50 1.58 7.32 -16.46
CA ALA A 50 1.74 6.21 -17.39
C ALA A 50 1.77 4.85 -16.66
N GLY A 51 2.45 4.77 -15.52
CA GLY A 51 2.48 3.55 -14.70
C GLY A 51 1.12 3.21 -14.11
N TRP A 52 0.38 4.20 -13.61
CA TRP A 52 -0.97 3.98 -13.09
C TRP A 52 -1.95 3.55 -14.19
N ARG A 53 -1.87 4.15 -15.39
CA ARG A 53 -2.70 3.75 -16.53
C ARG A 53 -2.42 2.31 -16.97
N ASP A 54 -1.15 1.90 -17.04
CA ASP A 54 -0.79 0.50 -17.34
C ASP A 54 -1.39 -0.50 -16.33
N ILE A 55 -1.46 -0.16 -15.03
CA ILE A 55 -2.14 -1.00 -14.03
C ILE A 55 -3.65 -1.12 -14.33
N VAL A 56 -4.30 -0.01 -14.69
CA VAL A 56 -5.73 -0.03 -15.06
C VAL A 56 -5.95 -0.89 -16.31
N ASP A 57 -5.19 -0.63 -17.36
CA ASP A 57 -5.37 -1.26 -18.67
C ASP A 57 -5.04 -2.76 -18.67
N ARG A 58 -3.96 -3.15 -17.98
CA ARG A 58 -3.43 -4.51 -18.03
C ARG A 58 -3.94 -5.41 -16.90
N LEU A 59 -4.20 -4.85 -15.72
CA LEU A 59 -4.57 -5.59 -14.52
C LEU A 59 -6.00 -5.27 -14.04
N GLY A 60 -6.76 -4.51 -14.81
CA GLY A 60 -8.12 -4.11 -14.46
C GLY A 60 -8.17 -3.23 -13.21
N GLY A 61 -7.10 -2.47 -12.94
CA GLY A 61 -6.98 -1.59 -11.78
C GLY A 61 -6.61 -2.30 -10.47
N GLN A 62 -6.42 -3.63 -10.48
CA GLN A 62 -5.99 -4.37 -9.30
C GLN A 62 -4.50 -4.17 -9.04
N LEU A 63 -4.13 -3.86 -7.80
CA LEU A 63 -2.74 -3.64 -7.43
C LEU A 63 -1.96 -4.97 -7.41
N PRO A 64 -0.86 -5.09 -8.18
CA PRO A 64 -0.05 -6.31 -8.23
C PRO A 64 0.89 -6.36 -7.01
N ILE A 65 0.33 -6.63 -5.84
CA ILE A 65 1.09 -6.68 -4.58
C ILE A 65 0.84 -7.98 -3.83
N ARG A 66 1.82 -8.38 -3.02
CA ARG A 66 1.67 -9.43 -2.02
C ARG A 66 1.96 -8.87 -0.64
N ILE A 67 1.01 -9.06 0.27
CA ILE A 67 1.13 -8.69 1.68
C ILE A 67 1.26 -9.97 2.50
N ARG A 68 2.24 -9.99 3.40
CA ARG A 68 2.39 -11.04 4.43
C ARG A 68 2.41 -10.35 5.77
N ALA A 69 1.66 -10.87 6.73
CA ALA A 69 1.57 -10.29 8.06
C ALA A 69 1.46 -11.37 9.12
N VAL A 70 1.81 -11.01 10.35
CA VAL A 70 1.47 -11.82 11.53
C VAL A 70 -0.06 -11.84 11.69
N PRO A 71 -0.65 -12.87 12.36
CA PRO A 71 -2.09 -12.90 12.61
C PRO A 71 -2.54 -11.68 13.41
N GLU A 72 -3.68 -11.10 13.04
CA GLU A 72 -4.28 -10.05 13.86
C GLU A 72 -4.67 -10.58 15.24
N GLY A 73 -4.51 -9.73 16.26
CA GLY A 73 -4.65 -10.09 17.67
C GLY A 73 -3.37 -10.68 18.29
N ALA A 74 -2.33 -10.97 17.51
CA ALA A 74 -1.05 -11.43 18.05
C ALA A 74 -0.34 -10.29 18.82
N VAL A 75 0.21 -10.64 19.98
CA VAL A 75 1.12 -9.76 20.75
C VAL A 75 2.54 -10.07 20.30
N VAL A 76 3.24 -9.08 19.76
CA VAL A 76 4.57 -9.23 19.16
C VAL A 76 5.56 -8.29 19.85
N PRO A 77 6.73 -8.78 20.30
CA PRO A 77 7.79 -7.91 20.81
C PRO A 77 8.24 -6.89 19.76
N THR A 78 8.71 -5.72 20.21
CA THR A 78 9.28 -4.71 19.32
C THR A 78 10.48 -5.23 18.54
N HIS A 79 10.88 -4.53 17.48
CA HIS A 79 11.96 -4.95 16.56
C HIS A 79 11.70 -6.29 15.85
N ASN A 80 10.43 -6.62 15.65
CA ASN A 80 10.00 -7.73 14.81
C ASN A 80 9.14 -7.21 13.66
N VAL A 81 9.28 -7.88 12.51
CA VAL A 81 8.46 -7.60 11.33
C VAL A 81 7.02 -7.98 11.61
N LEU A 82 6.11 -7.01 11.50
CA LEU A 82 4.66 -7.22 11.63
C LEU A 82 4.02 -7.51 10.29
N MET A 83 4.49 -6.83 9.24
CA MET A 83 4.01 -6.94 7.88
C MET A 83 5.10 -6.62 6.87
N THR A 84 5.10 -7.34 5.74
CA THR A 84 5.86 -7.02 4.54
C THR A 84 4.91 -6.83 3.36
N ILE A 85 5.28 -5.94 2.44
CA ILE A 85 4.61 -5.75 1.16
C ILE A 85 5.65 -5.80 0.04
N GLU A 86 5.33 -6.50 -1.04
CA GLU A 86 6.17 -6.60 -2.25
C GLU A 86 5.32 -6.44 -3.51
N SER A 87 5.89 -5.91 -4.59
CA SER A 87 5.25 -5.96 -5.90
C SER A 87 5.37 -7.37 -6.47
N THR A 88 4.31 -7.86 -7.09
CA THR A 88 4.29 -9.11 -7.87
C THR A 88 4.49 -8.85 -9.37
N ASP A 89 4.66 -7.59 -9.77
CA ASP A 89 4.87 -7.15 -11.15
C ASP A 89 6.09 -6.22 -11.26
N ALA A 90 7.04 -6.59 -12.12
CA ALA A 90 8.26 -5.84 -12.36
C ALA A 90 8.02 -4.44 -12.94
N LYS A 91 6.90 -4.19 -13.63
CA LYS A 91 6.54 -2.84 -14.13
C LYS A 91 5.94 -1.94 -13.04
N ALA A 92 5.48 -2.54 -11.95
CA ALA A 92 4.82 -1.88 -10.82
C ALA A 92 5.69 -1.91 -9.55
N PHE A 93 7.02 -2.01 -9.69
CA PHE A 93 7.97 -2.08 -8.57
C PHE A 93 7.86 -0.91 -7.57
N TRP A 94 7.33 0.22 -8.02
CA TRP A 94 7.16 1.46 -7.27
C TRP A 94 5.86 1.50 -6.43
N VAL A 95 4.90 0.61 -6.69
CA VAL A 95 3.59 0.58 -5.99
C VAL A 95 3.72 0.35 -4.48
N PRO A 96 4.56 -0.57 -3.97
CA PRO A 96 4.69 -0.76 -2.53
C PRO A 96 5.04 0.52 -1.76
N SER A 97 5.83 1.43 -2.34
CA SER A 97 6.17 2.70 -1.71
C SER A 97 5.00 3.69 -1.65
N TYR A 98 4.08 3.65 -2.62
CA TYR A 98 2.85 4.45 -2.57
C TYR A 98 1.89 4.02 -1.45
N LEU A 99 2.04 2.79 -0.95
CA LEU A 99 1.17 2.20 0.07
C LEU A 99 1.76 2.25 1.48
N GLU A 100 2.89 2.95 1.66
CA GLU A 100 3.50 3.14 2.98
C GLU A 100 2.73 4.14 3.85
N THR A 101 2.05 5.11 3.23
CA THR A 101 1.29 6.19 3.89
C THR A 101 -0.21 5.94 3.78
#